data_AF-A0A2A6Z810-F1
#
_entry.id   AF-A0A2A6Z810-F1
#
_cell.length_a   1.000
_cell.length_b   1.000
_cell.length_c   1.000
_cell.angle_alpha   90.00
_cell.angle_beta   90.00
_cell.angle_gamma   90.00
#
_symmetry.space_group_name_H-M   'P 1'
#
loop_
_entity.id
_entity.type
_entity.pdbx_description
1 polymer ?
#
loop_
_entity_poly.entity_id
_entity_poly.type
_entity_poly.pdbx_seq_one_letter_code
_entity_poly.pdbx_strand_id
1 'polypeptide(L)' 'MPKYRVIVECRNEGGTDIHCWSGIEAPNGAEAEHLAVQRAARYYPEFDEFEPVRTEVQR' A
#
# COMPACT_ATOMS: atom_id res chain seq x y z
N MET A 1 -1.88 14.20 -12.07
CA MET A 1 -1.36 12.82 -12.12
C MET A 1 -2.52 11.86 -11.86
N PRO A 2 -2.51 10.64 -12.41
CA PRO A 2 -3.49 9.63 -12.05
C PRO A 2 -3.49 9.39 -10.54
N LYS A 3 -4.66 9.05 -10.01
CA LYS A 3 -4.82 8.65 -8.61
C LYS A 3 -5.00 7.16 -8.54
N TYR A 4 -4.47 6.54 -7.51
CA TYR A 4 -4.55 5.10 -7.30
C TYR A 4 -5.12 4.78 -5.92
N ARG A 5 -5.82 3.66 -5.87
CA ARG A 5 -6.11 2.91 -4.66
C ARG A 5 -5.20 1.70 -4.64
N VAL A 6 -4.45 1.53 -3.56
CA VAL A 6 -3.57 0.38 -3.34
C VAL A 6 -3.98 -0.32 -2.06
N ILE A 7 -4.17 -1.63 -2.12
CA ILE A 7 -4.36 -2.50 -0.96
C ILE A 7 -3.01 -3.11 -0.63
N VAL A 8 -2.57 -2.95 0.62
CA VAL A 8 -1.33 -3.50 1.14
C VAL A 8 -1.66 -4.51 2.23
N GLU A 9 -1.15 -5.72 2.09
CA GLU A 9 -1.12 -6.73 3.13
C GLU A 9 0.11 -6.52 4.01
N CYS A 10 -0.10 -6.37 5.31
CA CYS A 10 0.95 -6.20 6.31
C CYS A 10 1.02 -7.45 7.17
N ARG A 11 2.21 -8.05 7.32
CA ARG A 11 2.40 -9.33 8.04
C ARG A 11 3.47 -9.23 9.12
N ASN A 12 3.25 -9.94 10.22
CA ASN A 12 4.25 -10.23 11.26
C ASN A 12 3.93 -11.59 11.91
N GLU A 13 4.71 -11.98 12.92
CA GLU A 13 4.46 -13.22 13.68
C GLU A 13 3.07 -13.26 14.37
N GLY A 14 2.47 -12.10 14.62
CA GLY A 14 1.16 -11.94 15.27
C GLY A 14 -0.03 -12.10 14.32
N GLY A 15 0.18 -12.06 13.00
CA GLY A 15 -0.88 -12.23 12.01
C GLY A 15 -0.73 -11.36 10.76
N THR A 16 -1.87 -11.05 10.16
CA THR A 16 -1.95 -10.34 8.88
C THR A 16 -3.09 -9.33 8.90
N ASP A 17 -2.77 -8.09 8.55
CA ASP A 17 -3.73 -7.00 8.41
C ASP A 17 -3.76 -6.47 6.97
N ILE A 18 -4.93 -6.01 6.53
CA ILE A 18 -5.14 -5.47 5.18
C ILE A 18 -5.44 -3.98 5.27
N HIS A 19 -4.57 -3.15 4.67
CA HIS A 19 -4.71 -1.70 4.67
C HIS A 19 -4.97 -1.16 3.27
N CYS A 20 -5.96 -0.27 3.15
CA CYS A 20 -6.33 0.37 1.89
C CYS A 20 -5.87 1.82 1.87
N TRP A 21 -5.02 2.16 0.91
CA TRP A 21 -4.51 3.50 0.67
C TRP A 21 -5.13 4.08 -0.59
N SER A 22 -5.98 5.10 -0.45
CA SER A 22 -6.63 5.79 -1.57
C SER A 22 -5.99 7.15 -1.86
N GLY A 23 -6.20 7.66 -3.07
CA GLY A 23 -5.74 9.00 -3.48
C GLY A 23 -4.23 9.11 -3.64
N ILE A 24 -3.53 8.00 -3.90
CA ILE A 24 -2.08 8.03 -4.16
C ILE A 24 -1.87 8.61 -5.56
N GLU A 25 -1.28 9.80 -5.63
CA GLU A 25 -0.87 10.40 -6.90
C GLU A 25 0.48 9.82 -7.33
N ALA A 26 0.50 9.16 -8.49
CA ALA A 26 1.70 8.51 -9.04
C ALA A 26 1.65 8.50 -10.57
N PRO A 27 2.80 8.43 -11.26
CA PRO A 27 2.83 8.36 -12.73
C PRO A 27 2.32 7.02 -13.27
N ASN A 28 2.41 5.94 -12.50
CA ASN A 28 1.96 4.59 -12.84
C ASN A 28 1.60 3.78 -11.58
N GLY A 29 1.07 2.56 -11.76
CA GLY A 29 0.65 1.70 -10.65
C GLY A 29 1.81 1.22 -9.77
N ALA A 30 2.98 0.90 -10.35
CA ALA A 30 4.14 0.42 -9.58
C ALA A 30 4.70 1.49 -8.63
N GLU A 31 4.75 2.75 -9.08
CA GLU A 31 5.11 3.88 -8.22
C GLU A 31 4.05 4.10 -7.12
N ALA A 32 2.77 3.88 -7.43
CA ALA A 32 1.72 3.96 -6.42
C ALA A 32 1.87 2.88 -5.35
N GLU A 33 2.20 1.64 -5.74
CA GLU A 33 2.49 0.52 -4.85
C GLU A 33 3.67 0.82 -3.93
N HIS A 34 4.77 1.30 -4.50
CA HIS A 34 5.95 1.67 -3.72
C HIS A 34 5.62 2.74 -2.67
N LEU A 35 4.87 3.77 -3.04
CA LEU A 35 4.42 4.81 -2.12
C LEU A 35 3.46 4.27 -1.05
N ALA A 36 2.57 3.33 -1.40
CA ALA A 36 1.65 2.70 -0.46
C ALA A 36 2.40 1.86 0.58
N VAL A 37 3.38 1.06 0.14
CA VAL A 37 4.24 0.24 1.00
C VAL A 37 5.08 1.11 1.94
N GLN A 38 5.71 2.19 1.42
CA GLN A 38 6.44 3.12 2.28
C GLN A 38 5.56 3.77 3.35
N ARG A 39 4.31 4.11 3.01
CA ARG A 39 3.34 4.64 3.97
C ARG A 39 2.97 3.56 4.99
N ALA A 40 2.65 2.35 4.56
CA ALA A 40 2.33 1.24 5.45
C ALA A 40 3.46 0.98 6.46
N ALA A 41 4.71 0.87 6.00
CA ALA A 41 5.86 0.68 6.86
C ALA A 41 6.09 1.83 7.87
N ARG A 42 5.74 3.07 7.49
CA ARG A 42 5.84 4.22 8.39
C ARG A 42 4.74 4.26 9.46
N TYR A 43 3.51 3.90 9.08
CA TYR A 43 2.35 3.98 9.98
C TYR A 43 2.19 2.75 10.85
N TYR A 44 2.66 1.60 10.40
CA TYR A 44 2.53 0.32 11.08
C TYR A 44 3.91 -0.36 11.24
N PRO A 45 4.81 0.22 12.05
CA PRO A 45 6.16 -0.31 12.27
C PRO A 45 6.18 -1.67 13.00
N GLU A 46 5.04 -2.12 13.54
CA GLU A 46 4.86 -3.43 14.15
C GLU A 46 4.83 -4.59 13.15
N PHE A 47 4.65 -4.31 11.84
CA PHE A 47 4.71 -5.34 10.81
C PHE A 47 6.10 -5.45 10.20
N ASP A 48 6.47 -6.68 9.84
CA ASP A 48 7.79 -7.00 9.28
C ASP A 48 7.76 -7.00 7.75
N GLU A 49 6.63 -7.37 7.16
CA GLU A 49 6.45 -7.49 5.71
C GLU A 49 5.27 -6.66 5.20
N PHE A 50 5.43 -6.08 4.01
CA PHE A 50 4.45 -5.22 3.36
C PHE A 50 4.34 -5.58 1.88
N GLU A 51 3.20 -6.12 1.46
CA GLU A 51 2.98 -6.60 0.09
C GLU A 51 1.80 -5.88 -0.56
N PRO A 52 1.97 -5.18 -1.70
CA PRO A 52 0.85 -4.63 -2.44
C PRO A 52 0.11 -5.76 -3.16
N VAL A 53 -1.13 -6.03 -2.75
CA VAL A 53 -1.94 -7.15 -3.28
C VAL A 53 -2.95 -6.73 -4.34
N ARG A 54 -3.27 -5.43 -4.42
CA ARG A 54 -4.18 -4.90 -5.45
C ARG A 54 -3.96 -3.41 -5.68
N THR A 55 -3.87 -3.01 -6.95
CA THR A 55 -3.72 -1.62 -7.38
C THR A 55 -4.77 -1.27 -8.42
N GLU A 56 -5.51 -0.18 -8.18
CA GLU A 56 -6.59 0.28 -9.05
C GLU A 56 -6.45 1.77 -9.34
N VAL A 57 -6.67 2.17 -10.59
CA VAL A 57 -6.78 3.58 -10.95
C VAL A 57 -8.11 4.14 -10.40
N GLN A 58 -8.04 5.24 -9.67
CA GLN A 58 -9.20 6.01 -9.22
C GLN A 58 -9.53 7.08 -10.26
N ARG A 59 -10.76 7.05 -10.77
CA ARG A 59 -11.32 8.04 -11.70
C ARG A 59 -12.03 9.15 -10.95
#